data_AF-A0A521QIX2-F1
#
_entry.id   AF-A0A521QIX2-F1
#
_cell.length_a   1.000
_cell.length_b   1.000
_cell.length_c   1.000
_cell.angle_alpha   90.00
_cell.angle_beta   90.00
_cell.angle_gamma   90.00
#
_symmetry.space_group_name_H-M   'P 1'
#
loop_
_entity.id
_entity.type
_entity.pdbx_description
1 polymer ?
#
loop_
_entity_poly.entity_id
_entity_poly.type
_entity_poly.pdbx_seq_one_letter_code
_entity_poly.pdbx_strand_id
1 'polypeptide(L)'
;MKASISSTDIDPLKAELSILAPSVQASHRVEAMARGFGFGTYAALVAAIGKGAVLCAIDDRAFAEFLRERNGEDLPYGTLSKTVASMKLKAILSQDPALSANGFRTNDPRLSLEENRSNFDASRQCMLGIDYVEQFVRAWEYLETLEKSKSVSRRRTSYGYKHNAEQFHKAANPGDDNYVSNGMFIAAALSLGFSVKRDGNGPNAFINIAVPRTSHRSTKAAATMRGARKKAAWRNMMVGAINAGLDQGIFGLTEDDNRWTGDHGIYRFDFEGVAAIACVQDAGYGELAVHVAISPTNQAEDFIRASDAGFEAGDAFASGWLERRRGTWLQTSGAPVGSVRTAMLDQILAAQVTPKGYSDSGRFMM
;
A
#
# COMPACT_ATOMS: atom_id res chain seq x y z
N MET A 1 -15.63 1.05 7.54
CA MET A 1 -15.82 2.51 7.47
C MET A 1 -15.85 3.13 8.87
N LYS A 2 -15.19 4.28 9.09
CA LYS A 2 -15.36 5.14 10.27
C LYS A 2 -16.01 6.47 9.88
N ALA A 3 -16.82 7.04 10.76
CA ALA A 3 -17.50 8.30 10.51
C ALA A 3 -17.57 9.17 11.76
N SER A 4 -17.36 10.48 11.58
CA SER A 4 -17.62 11.46 12.62
C SER A 4 -19.11 11.83 12.61
N ILE A 5 -19.80 11.53 13.70
CA ILE A 5 -21.23 11.75 13.90
C ILE A 5 -21.44 12.86 14.93
N SER A 6 -22.28 13.83 14.59
CA SER A 6 -22.62 14.99 15.41
C SER A 6 -24.14 15.10 15.62
N SER A 7 -24.57 16.01 16.49
CA SER A 7 -26.00 16.24 16.73
C SER A 7 -26.77 16.63 15.47
N THR A 8 -26.14 17.35 14.53
CA THR A 8 -26.76 17.76 13.27
C THR A 8 -26.92 16.60 12.27
N ASP A 9 -26.24 15.47 12.48
CA ASP A 9 -26.33 14.31 11.59
C ASP A 9 -27.53 13.40 11.95
N ILE A 10 -28.10 13.50 13.15
CA ILE A 10 -29.07 12.53 13.66
C ILE A 10 -30.38 12.52 12.89
N ASP A 11 -30.99 13.68 12.65
CA ASP A 11 -32.27 13.74 11.95
C ASP A 11 -32.15 13.36 10.46
N PRO A 12 -31.09 13.78 9.74
CA PRO A 12 -30.79 13.24 8.42
C PRO A 12 -30.62 11.72 8.41
N LEU A 13 -29.89 11.13 9.37
CA LEU A 13 -29.73 9.66 9.44
C LEU A 13 -31.06 8.94 9.67
N LYS A 14 -31.92 9.46 10.56
CA LYS A 14 -33.26 8.91 10.77
C LYS A 14 -34.10 8.95 9.50
N ALA A 15 -34.03 10.05 8.75
CA ALA A 15 -34.76 10.21 7.50
C ALA A 15 -34.29 9.18 6.46
N GLU A 16 -32.99 9.02 6.27
CA GLU A 16 -32.44 7.99 5.35
C GLU A 16 -32.82 6.57 5.77
N LEU A 17 -32.68 6.23 7.06
CA LEU A 17 -33.07 4.91 7.56
C LEU A 17 -34.57 4.64 7.41
N SER A 18 -35.41 5.68 7.47
CA SER A 18 -36.85 5.52 7.25
C SER A 18 -37.18 5.17 5.80
N ILE A 19 -36.36 5.60 4.84
CA ILE A 19 -36.49 5.27 3.42
C ILE A 19 -35.98 3.85 3.14
N LEU A 20 -34.86 3.48 3.76
CA LEU A 20 -34.19 2.20 3.51
C LEU A 20 -34.81 1.03 4.29
N ALA A 21 -35.44 1.28 5.43
CA ALA A 21 -36.09 0.28 6.26
C ALA A 21 -37.50 0.73 6.68
N PRO A 22 -38.42 0.98 5.73
CA PRO A 22 -39.72 1.58 6.01
C PRO A 22 -40.61 0.68 6.88
N SER A 23 -40.44 -0.64 6.77
CA SER A 23 -41.17 -1.67 7.51
C SER A 23 -40.79 -1.75 9.00
N VAL A 24 -39.58 -1.30 9.35
CA VAL A 24 -39.04 -1.40 10.72
C VAL A 24 -39.60 -0.28 11.60
N GLN A 25 -40.00 -0.59 12.83
CA GLN A 25 -40.46 0.45 13.76
C GLN A 25 -39.39 1.53 13.98
N ALA A 26 -39.81 2.80 14.03
CA ALA A 26 -38.88 3.94 14.16
C ALA A 26 -37.95 3.84 15.38
N SER A 27 -38.46 3.35 16.52
CA SER A 27 -37.66 3.09 17.73
C SER A 27 -36.60 2.02 17.52
N HIS A 28 -36.92 0.95 16.78
CA HIS A 28 -35.94 -0.10 16.46
C HIS A 28 -34.86 0.40 15.51
N ARG A 29 -35.21 1.24 14.51
CA ARG A 29 -34.21 1.82 13.60
C ARG A 29 -33.17 2.65 14.34
N VAL A 30 -33.58 3.52 15.26
CA VAL A 30 -32.64 4.39 16.00
C VAL A 30 -31.82 3.62 17.02
N GLU A 31 -32.38 2.57 17.62
CA GLU A 31 -31.66 1.66 18.53
C GLU A 31 -30.66 0.76 17.79
N ALA A 32 -31.01 0.28 16.60
CA ALA A 32 -30.09 -0.43 15.72
C ALA A 32 -28.94 0.46 15.28
N MET A 33 -29.27 1.69 14.84
CA MET A 33 -28.28 2.70 14.44
C MET A 33 -27.29 2.98 15.57
N ALA A 34 -27.77 3.14 16.80
CA ALA A 34 -26.90 3.37 17.95
C ALA A 34 -25.93 2.20 18.18
N ARG A 35 -26.42 0.95 18.09
CA ARG A 35 -25.57 -0.25 18.20
C ARG A 35 -24.55 -0.36 17.08
N GLY A 36 -24.96 -0.06 15.86
CA GLY A 36 -24.04 0.00 14.72
C GLY A 36 -23.00 1.13 14.84
N PHE A 37 -23.20 2.11 15.70
CA PHE A 37 -22.17 3.10 16.09
C PHE A 37 -21.40 2.72 17.36
N GLY A 38 -21.64 1.54 17.94
CA GLY A 38 -20.96 1.04 19.13
C GLY A 38 -21.58 1.47 20.46
N PHE A 39 -22.81 2.01 20.45
CA PHE A 39 -23.52 2.41 21.66
C PHE A 39 -24.56 1.39 22.07
N GLY A 40 -24.69 1.13 23.38
CA GLY A 40 -25.68 0.19 23.89
C GLY A 40 -27.14 0.64 23.72
N THR A 41 -27.37 1.95 23.62
CA THR A 41 -28.71 2.55 23.46
C THR A 41 -28.65 3.83 22.62
N TYR A 42 -29.78 4.21 22.03
CA TYR A 42 -29.90 5.49 21.33
C TYR A 42 -29.72 6.69 22.27
N ALA A 43 -30.20 6.60 23.51
CA ALA A 43 -29.98 7.64 24.51
C ALA A 43 -28.49 7.86 24.81
N ALA A 44 -27.68 6.79 24.86
CA ALA A 44 -26.24 6.89 25.07
C ALA A 44 -25.53 7.58 23.88
N LEU A 45 -25.93 7.25 22.65
CA LEU A 45 -25.45 7.95 21.45
C LEU A 45 -25.77 9.45 21.52
N VAL A 46 -27.03 9.82 21.79
CA VAL A 46 -27.46 11.22 21.87
C VAL A 46 -26.71 11.98 22.97
N ALA A 47 -26.50 11.36 24.13
CA ALA A 47 -25.73 11.96 25.21
C ALA A 47 -24.25 12.17 24.83
N ALA A 48 -23.66 11.24 24.07
CA ALA A 48 -22.28 11.35 23.63
C ALA A 48 -22.09 12.47 22.59
N ILE A 49 -22.92 12.50 21.54
CA ILE A 49 -22.84 13.54 20.50
C ILE A 49 -23.24 14.93 21.02
N GLY A 50 -24.03 14.99 22.09
CA GLY A 50 -24.36 16.25 22.78
C GLY A 50 -23.14 16.93 23.42
N LYS A 51 -22.05 16.19 23.64
CA LYS A 51 -20.77 16.73 24.12
C LYS A 51 -19.82 17.16 22.99
N GLY A 52 -20.15 16.84 21.74
CA GLY A 52 -19.32 17.09 20.57
C GLY A 52 -19.38 15.94 19.57
N ALA A 53 -18.82 16.13 18.38
CA ALA A 53 -18.80 15.08 17.37
C ALA A 53 -18.00 13.86 17.85
N VAL A 54 -18.51 12.66 17.59
CA VAL A 54 -17.91 11.39 18.00
C VAL A 54 -17.48 10.60 16.77
N LEU A 55 -16.23 10.14 16.76
CA LEU A 55 -15.73 9.22 15.74
C LEU A 55 -16.22 7.80 16.05
N CYS A 56 -17.05 7.25 15.18
CA CYS A 56 -17.63 5.92 15.31
C CYS A 56 -17.03 4.99 14.24
N ALA A 57 -16.61 3.79 14.62
CA ALA A 57 -16.41 2.70 13.66
C ALA A 57 -17.79 2.09 13.39
N ILE A 58 -18.22 2.09 12.12
CA ILE A 58 -19.54 1.60 11.75
C ILE A 58 -19.49 0.06 11.74
N ASP A 59 -20.39 -0.54 12.50
CA ASP A 59 -20.59 -1.98 12.60
C ASP A 59 -21.96 -2.35 12.00
N ASP A 60 -21.97 -2.64 10.71
CA ASP A 60 -23.17 -3.09 10.00
C ASP A 60 -23.71 -4.43 10.54
N ARG A 61 -22.86 -5.25 11.14
CA ARG A 61 -23.27 -6.52 11.73
C ARG A 61 -24.07 -6.29 13.02
N ALA A 62 -23.57 -5.47 13.93
CA ALA A 62 -24.30 -5.13 15.15
C ALA A 62 -25.65 -4.45 14.85
N PHE A 63 -25.69 -3.62 13.81
CA PHE A 63 -26.92 -3.01 13.30
C PHE A 63 -27.92 -4.09 12.82
N ALA A 64 -27.50 -4.99 11.94
CA ALA A 64 -28.37 -6.02 11.36
C ALA A 64 -28.82 -7.06 12.39
N GLU A 65 -27.93 -7.50 13.29
CA GLU A 65 -28.25 -8.47 14.35
C GLU A 65 -29.34 -7.95 15.28
N PHE A 66 -29.27 -6.67 15.68
CA PHE A 66 -30.29 -6.08 16.55
C PHE A 66 -31.68 -6.02 15.92
N LEU A 67 -31.75 -5.73 14.61
CA LEU A 67 -33.02 -5.70 13.87
C LEU A 67 -33.61 -7.10 13.75
N ARG A 68 -32.79 -8.09 13.42
CA ARG A 68 -33.21 -9.49 13.29
C ARG A 68 -33.81 -10.05 14.59
N GLU A 69 -33.22 -9.74 15.73
CA GLU A 69 -33.76 -10.14 17.06
C GLU A 69 -35.17 -9.59 17.35
N ARG A 70 -35.58 -8.52 16.67
CA ARG A 70 -36.86 -7.83 16.88
C ARG A 70 -37.84 -8.05 15.74
N ASN A 71 -37.66 -9.14 15.00
CA ASN A 71 -38.44 -9.47 13.79
C ASN A 71 -38.41 -8.35 12.75
N GLY A 72 -37.30 -7.61 12.71
CA GLY A 72 -37.04 -6.62 11.66
C GLY A 72 -36.74 -7.29 10.32
N GLU A 73 -36.84 -6.51 9.26
CA GLU A 73 -36.48 -6.93 7.90
C GLU A 73 -35.00 -7.34 7.81
N ASP A 74 -34.72 -8.37 7.00
CA ASP A 74 -33.36 -8.77 6.68
C ASP A 74 -32.78 -7.79 5.65
N LEU A 75 -32.19 -6.71 6.17
CA LEU A 75 -31.64 -5.64 5.34
C LEU A 75 -30.31 -6.07 4.72
N PRO A 76 -29.99 -5.63 3.48
CA PRO A 76 -28.70 -5.90 2.87
C PRO A 76 -27.53 -5.50 3.77
N TYR A 77 -26.47 -6.32 3.77
CA TYR A 77 -25.24 -5.97 4.46
C TYR A 77 -24.70 -4.61 3.97
N GLY A 78 -24.18 -3.80 4.89
CA GLY A 78 -23.71 -2.45 4.58
C GLY A 78 -24.80 -1.36 4.59
N THR A 79 -26.06 -1.69 4.95
CA THR A 79 -27.16 -0.71 4.96
C THR A 79 -26.86 0.52 5.84
N LEU A 80 -26.25 0.34 7.02
CA LEU A 80 -25.91 1.48 7.88
C LEU A 80 -24.77 2.29 7.27
N SER A 81 -23.72 1.63 6.77
CA SER A 81 -22.62 2.31 6.07
C SER A 81 -23.13 3.11 4.86
N LYS A 82 -24.01 2.53 4.04
CA LYS A 82 -24.65 3.19 2.89
C LYS A 82 -25.53 4.37 3.32
N THR A 83 -26.26 4.25 4.43
CA THR A 83 -27.05 5.36 4.99
C THR A 83 -26.17 6.54 5.36
N VAL A 84 -25.07 6.29 6.10
CA VAL A 84 -24.13 7.33 6.50
C VAL A 84 -23.46 7.95 5.27
N ALA A 85 -23.04 7.13 4.31
CA ALA A 85 -22.46 7.57 3.05
C ALA A 85 -23.41 8.48 2.26
N SER A 86 -24.66 8.06 2.04
CA SER A 86 -25.69 8.84 1.36
C SER A 86 -25.93 10.20 2.04
N MET A 87 -26.05 10.21 3.37
CA MET A 87 -26.24 11.44 4.13
C MET A 87 -25.05 12.39 3.96
N LYS A 88 -23.81 11.90 4.16
CA LYS A 88 -22.60 12.72 4.02
C LYS A 88 -22.46 13.23 2.57
N LEU A 89 -22.75 12.38 1.58
CA LEU A 89 -22.74 12.77 0.18
C LEU A 89 -23.74 13.89 -0.11
N LYS A 90 -24.99 13.80 0.37
CA LYS A 90 -26.00 14.86 0.22
C LYS A 90 -25.51 16.19 0.80
N ALA A 91 -24.85 16.16 1.96
CA ALA A 91 -24.26 17.35 2.56
C ALA A 91 -23.15 17.95 1.67
N ILE A 92 -22.26 17.12 1.11
CA ILE A 92 -21.20 17.58 0.20
C ILE A 92 -21.77 18.16 -1.08
N LEU A 93 -22.77 17.52 -1.68
CA LEU A 93 -23.42 18.05 -2.88
C LEU A 93 -24.08 19.40 -2.57
N SER A 94 -24.73 19.56 -1.42
CA SER A 94 -25.27 20.86 -1.02
C SER A 94 -24.19 21.94 -0.88
N GLN A 95 -22.99 21.59 -0.43
CA GLN A 95 -21.89 22.53 -0.22
C GLN A 95 -21.11 22.87 -1.50
N ASP A 96 -21.00 21.92 -2.43
CA ASP A 96 -20.33 22.13 -3.72
C ASP A 96 -21.29 21.87 -4.90
N PRO A 97 -22.01 22.93 -5.35
CA PRO A 97 -22.96 22.84 -6.45
C PRO A 97 -22.34 22.48 -7.80
N ALA A 98 -21.01 22.60 -7.93
CA ALA A 98 -20.30 22.33 -9.18
C ALA A 98 -19.66 20.93 -9.19
N LEU A 99 -19.87 20.08 -8.19
CA LEU A 99 -19.44 18.69 -8.20
C LEU A 99 -20.49 17.78 -8.89
N SER A 100 -20.03 16.81 -9.68
CA SER A 100 -20.84 15.78 -10.36
C SER A 100 -20.08 14.44 -10.32
N ALA A 101 -20.68 13.34 -10.79
CA ALA A 101 -20.01 12.03 -10.83
C ALA A 101 -18.69 12.05 -11.64
N ASN A 102 -18.59 12.92 -12.64
CA ASN A 102 -17.37 13.07 -13.46
C ASN A 102 -16.29 13.95 -12.80
N GLY A 103 -16.59 14.58 -11.66
CA GLY A 103 -15.74 15.56 -10.99
C GLY A 103 -16.36 16.96 -11.04
N PHE A 104 -15.51 17.99 -11.03
CA PHE A 104 -15.99 19.37 -11.09
C PHE A 104 -16.54 19.74 -12.47
N ARG A 105 -17.52 20.64 -12.50
CA ARG A 105 -18.16 21.13 -13.71
C ARG A 105 -17.13 21.70 -14.67
N THR A 106 -17.18 21.21 -15.90
CA THR A 106 -16.39 21.69 -17.04
C THR A 106 -17.29 21.91 -18.25
N ASN A 107 -16.86 22.77 -19.16
CA ASN A 107 -17.53 22.93 -20.45
C ASN A 107 -16.72 22.22 -21.53
N ASP A 108 -17.32 21.26 -22.23
CA ASP A 108 -16.76 20.73 -23.46
C ASP A 108 -17.04 21.75 -24.59
N PRO A 109 -16.00 22.32 -25.23
CA PRO A 109 -16.18 23.29 -26.31
C PRO A 109 -16.86 22.71 -27.55
N ARG A 110 -16.98 21.37 -27.65
CA ARG A 110 -17.69 20.69 -28.75
C ARG A 110 -19.20 20.64 -28.57
N LEU A 111 -19.70 20.97 -27.38
CA LEU A 111 -21.12 20.94 -27.03
C LEU A 111 -21.67 22.34 -26.82
N SER A 112 -22.97 22.52 -27.05
CA SER A 112 -23.67 23.74 -26.68
C SER A 112 -23.67 23.95 -25.16
N LEU A 113 -23.97 25.18 -24.71
CA LEU A 113 -24.10 25.49 -23.29
C LEU A 113 -25.25 24.71 -22.63
N GLU A 114 -26.32 24.46 -23.38
CA GLU A 114 -27.48 23.70 -22.91
C GLU A 114 -27.13 22.21 -22.75
N GLU A 115 -26.45 21.61 -23.73
CA GLU A 115 -25.97 20.22 -23.63
C GLU A 115 -24.98 20.04 -22.49
N ASN A 116 -24.02 20.97 -22.34
CA ASN A 116 -23.08 20.94 -21.21
C ASN A 116 -23.80 21.01 -19.85
N ARG A 117 -24.84 21.84 -19.74
CA ARG A 117 -25.67 21.94 -18.53
C ARG A 117 -26.44 20.65 -18.29
N SER A 118 -27.11 20.12 -19.31
CA SER A 118 -27.89 18.89 -19.22
C SER A 118 -27.02 17.69 -18.81
N ASN A 119 -25.83 17.55 -19.43
CA ASN A 119 -24.87 16.51 -19.08
C ASN A 119 -24.38 16.63 -17.64
N PHE A 120 -24.12 17.85 -17.17
CA PHE A 120 -23.73 18.10 -15.79
C PHE A 120 -24.86 17.75 -14.82
N ASP A 121 -26.09 18.21 -15.08
CA ASP A 121 -27.25 17.99 -14.21
C ASP A 121 -27.55 16.48 -14.12
N ALA A 122 -27.51 15.75 -15.24
CA ALA A 122 -27.67 14.30 -15.27
C ALA A 122 -26.56 13.57 -14.49
N SER A 123 -25.29 13.95 -14.70
CA SER A 123 -24.13 13.38 -13.99
C SER A 123 -24.15 13.68 -12.49
N ARG A 124 -24.78 14.78 -12.07
CA ARG A 124 -24.92 15.14 -10.66
C ARG A 124 -26.09 14.41 -10.00
N GLN A 125 -27.21 14.27 -10.70
CA GLN A 125 -28.39 13.55 -10.18
C GLN A 125 -28.09 12.07 -9.91
N CYS A 126 -27.30 11.41 -10.76
CA CYS A 126 -26.98 10.00 -10.58
C CYS A 126 -26.12 9.71 -9.35
N MET A 127 -25.41 10.71 -8.78
CA MET A 127 -24.52 10.51 -7.62
C MET A 127 -25.24 9.95 -6.38
N LEU A 128 -26.54 10.18 -6.25
CA LEU A 128 -27.35 9.66 -5.14
C LEU A 128 -27.92 8.25 -5.41
N GLY A 129 -27.66 7.69 -6.59
CA GLY A 129 -28.03 6.32 -6.93
C GLY A 129 -27.19 5.29 -6.16
N ILE A 130 -27.75 4.09 -5.97
CA ILE A 130 -27.16 3.02 -5.16
C ILE A 130 -25.72 2.72 -5.57
N ASP A 131 -25.46 2.51 -6.87
CA ASP A 131 -24.12 2.21 -7.39
C ASP A 131 -23.10 3.32 -7.10
N TYR A 132 -23.52 4.58 -7.17
CA TYR A 132 -22.64 5.72 -6.88
C TYR A 132 -22.36 5.86 -5.39
N VAL A 133 -23.34 5.58 -4.54
CA VAL A 133 -23.13 5.51 -3.08
C VAL A 133 -22.14 4.40 -2.74
N GLU A 134 -22.17 3.27 -3.43
CA GLU A 134 -21.15 2.22 -3.25
C GLU A 134 -19.77 2.68 -3.68
N GLN A 135 -19.64 3.37 -4.82
CA GLN A 135 -18.38 4.00 -5.23
C GLN A 135 -17.87 5.02 -4.20
N PHE A 136 -18.77 5.77 -3.55
CA PHE A 136 -18.44 6.68 -2.45
C PHE A 136 -17.82 5.93 -1.28
N VAL A 137 -18.45 4.84 -0.85
CA VAL A 137 -17.97 4.01 0.26
C VAL A 137 -16.59 3.44 -0.07
N ARG A 138 -16.40 2.90 -1.28
CA ARG A 138 -15.08 2.39 -1.73
C ARG A 138 -14.01 3.48 -1.69
N ALA A 139 -14.31 4.67 -2.19
CA ALA A 139 -13.38 5.80 -2.13
C ALA A 139 -13.07 6.23 -0.69
N TRP A 140 -14.09 6.26 0.17
CA TRP A 140 -13.96 6.59 1.59
C TRP A 140 -13.03 5.62 2.30
N GLU A 141 -13.28 4.32 2.18
CA GLU A 141 -12.48 3.27 2.82
C GLU A 141 -11.01 3.34 2.41
N TYR A 142 -10.73 3.57 1.12
CA TYR A 142 -9.37 3.78 0.66
C TYR A 142 -8.75 5.05 1.29
N LEU A 143 -9.47 6.16 1.31
CA LEU A 143 -8.98 7.43 1.89
C LEU A 143 -8.74 7.35 3.40
N GLU A 144 -9.47 6.50 4.13
CA GLU A 144 -9.22 6.24 5.56
C GLU A 144 -7.86 5.60 5.84
N THR A 145 -7.28 4.93 4.85
CA THR A 145 -5.93 4.36 4.94
C THR A 145 -4.82 5.39 4.76
N LEU A 146 -5.15 6.61 4.32
CA LEU A 146 -4.19 7.63 3.95
C LEU A 146 -4.09 8.75 4.97
N GLU A 147 -2.87 9.25 5.15
CA GLU A 147 -2.63 10.44 5.95
C GLU A 147 -2.83 11.73 5.14
N LYS A 148 -3.15 12.82 5.83
CA LYS A 148 -3.25 14.18 5.25
C LYS A 148 -1.90 14.88 5.29
N SER A 149 -1.50 15.52 4.20
CA SER A 149 -0.35 16.44 4.18
C SER A 149 -0.76 17.85 4.62
N LYS A 150 0.22 18.63 5.09
CA LYS A 150 0.02 20.07 5.43
C LYS A 150 -0.30 20.94 4.21
N SER A 151 0.12 20.53 3.01
CA SER A 151 -0.09 21.27 1.77
C SER A 151 -0.64 20.38 0.66
N VAL A 152 -1.44 20.97 -0.23
CA VAL A 152 -2.00 20.30 -1.40
C VAL A 152 -0.91 20.16 -2.47
N SER A 153 -0.52 18.93 -2.79
CA SER A 153 0.45 18.64 -3.86
C SER A 153 -0.19 18.77 -5.23
N ARG A 154 0.50 19.43 -6.18
CA ARG A 154 0.08 19.55 -7.59
C ARG A 154 0.64 18.45 -8.50
N ARG A 155 1.35 17.46 -7.94
CA ARG A 155 1.99 16.39 -8.73
C ARG A 155 1.02 15.33 -9.23
N ARG A 156 -0.12 15.17 -8.57
CA ARG A 156 -1.12 14.14 -8.88
C ARG A 156 -2.51 14.66 -8.59
N THR A 157 -3.45 14.35 -9.48
CA THR A 157 -4.85 14.75 -9.37
C THR A 157 -5.72 13.62 -8.81
N SER A 158 -6.96 13.94 -8.50
CA SER A 158 -8.03 13.03 -8.08
C SER A 158 -8.20 11.87 -9.06
N TYR A 159 -8.02 12.10 -10.36
CA TYR A 159 -8.07 11.05 -11.38
C TYR A 159 -6.98 9.99 -11.19
N GLY A 160 -5.77 10.42 -10.84
CA GLY A 160 -4.71 9.48 -10.50
C GLY A 160 -5.06 8.68 -9.23
N TYR A 161 -5.60 9.36 -8.21
CA TYR A 161 -5.90 8.70 -6.94
C TYR A 161 -7.12 7.78 -6.98
N LYS A 162 -8.15 8.05 -7.80
CA LYS A 162 -9.28 7.12 -7.94
C LYS A 162 -8.82 5.76 -8.49
N HIS A 163 -7.87 5.72 -9.42
CA HIS A 163 -7.32 4.46 -9.92
C HIS A 163 -6.55 3.68 -8.85
N ASN A 164 -5.92 4.37 -7.90
CA ASN A 164 -5.34 3.70 -6.74
C ASN A 164 -6.42 3.09 -5.84
N ALA A 165 -7.55 3.78 -5.64
CA ALA A 165 -8.68 3.23 -4.89
C ALA A 165 -9.28 2.00 -5.60
N GLU A 166 -9.43 2.05 -6.92
CA GLU A 166 -9.87 0.90 -7.73
C GLU A 166 -8.90 -0.29 -7.59
N GLN A 167 -7.59 -0.05 -7.62
CA GLN A 167 -6.57 -1.09 -7.43
C GLN A 167 -6.58 -1.66 -6.01
N PHE A 168 -6.77 -0.82 -4.99
CA PHE A 168 -6.89 -1.24 -3.60
C PHE A 168 -8.03 -2.25 -3.42
N HIS A 169 -9.21 -1.94 -3.95
CA HIS A 169 -10.38 -2.84 -3.87
C HIS A 169 -10.23 -4.07 -4.75
N LYS A 170 -9.61 -3.94 -5.93
CA LYS A 170 -9.32 -5.09 -6.81
C LYS A 170 -8.43 -6.12 -6.13
N ALA A 171 -7.44 -5.66 -5.37
CA ALA A 171 -6.49 -6.52 -4.68
C ALA A 171 -7.13 -7.22 -3.48
N ALA A 172 -8.03 -6.53 -2.77
CA ALA A 172 -8.74 -7.09 -1.63
C ALA A 172 -9.83 -8.09 -2.04
N ASN A 173 -10.59 -7.80 -3.10
CA ASN A 173 -11.71 -8.62 -3.57
C ASN A 173 -11.63 -8.86 -5.09
N PRO A 174 -10.77 -9.80 -5.54
CA PRO A 174 -10.63 -10.08 -6.96
C PRO A 174 -11.94 -10.64 -7.55
N GLY A 175 -12.51 -9.95 -8.54
CA GLY A 175 -13.72 -10.38 -9.27
C GLY A 175 -14.95 -9.51 -9.02
N ASP A 176 -14.94 -8.67 -7.98
CA ASP A 176 -16.03 -7.74 -7.66
C ASP A 176 -15.89 -6.40 -8.39
N ASP A 177 -16.99 -5.62 -8.44
CA ASP A 177 -16.95 -4.24 -8.93
C ASP A 177 -16.08 -3.37 -8.02
N ASN A 178 -14.95 -2.94 -8.56
CA ASN A 178 -13.98 -2.09 -7.89
C ASN A 178 -13.99 -0.65 -8.41
N TYR A 179 -14.89 -0.30 -9.33
CA TYR A 179 -14.88 0.99 -10.00
C TYR A 179 -15.11 2.14 -9.01
N VAL A 180 -14.47 3.28 -9.26
CA VAL A 180 -14.68 4.53 -8.52
C VAL A 180 -14.68 5.69 -9.50
N SER A 181 -15.81 6.39 -9.62
CA SER A 181 -15.86 7.62 -10.42
C SER A 181 -15.10 8.77 -9.73
N ASN A 182 -14.57 9.68 -10.55
CA ASN A 182 -13.73 10.79 -10.08
C ASN A 182 -14.49 11.71 -9.10
N GLY A 183 -15.77 11.95 -9.38
CA GLY A 183 -16.66 12.75 -8.52
C GLY A 183 -16.87 12.14 -7.14
N MET A 184 -17.13 10.83 -7.08
CA MET A 184 -17.29 10.13 -5.79
C MET A 184 -16.00 10.16 -4.97
N PHE A 185 -14.84 10.05 -5.63
CA PHE A 185 -13.54 10.17 -4.96
C PHE A 185 -13.32 11.57 -4.36
N ILE A 186 -13.62 12.63 -5.12
CA ILE A 186 -13.53 14.02 -4.63
C ILE A 186 -14.51 14.24 -3.47
N ALA A 187 -15.74 13.75 -3.59
CA ALA A 187 -16.76 13.89 -2.55
C ALA A 187 -16.35 13.20 -1.25
N ALA A 188 -15.80 12.00 -1.34
CA ALA A 188 -15.31 11.26 -0.17
C ALA A 188 -14.15 11.99 0.51
N ALA A 189 -13.21 12.56 -0.28
CA ALA A 189 -12.11 13.35 0.25
C ALA A 189 -12.60 14.61 1.00
N LEU A 190 -13.57 15.34 0.42
CA LEU A 190 -14.20 16.47 1.09
C LEU A 190 -14.86 16.04 2.40
N SER A 191 -15.61 14.93 2.40
CA SER A 191 -16.32 14.45 3.59
C SER A 191 -15.39 13.99 4.71
N LEU A 192 -14.22 13.45 4.36
CA LEU A 192 -13.17 13.10 5.32
C LEU A 192 -12.33 14.32 5.74
N GLY A 193 -12.63 15.52 5.24
CA GLY A 193 -11.95 16.76 5.58
C GLY A 193 -10.54 16.86 5.00
N PHE A 194 -10.29 16.25 3.84
CA PHE A 194 -9.11 16.58 3.04
C PHE A 194 -9.30 17.97 2.41
N SER A 195 -8.20 18.71 2.27
CA SER A 195 -8.16 19.92 1.46
C SER A 195 -8.16 19.55 -0.02
N VAL A 196 -9.19 20.02 -0.73
CA VAL A 196 -9.37 19.80 -2.17
C VAL A 196 -9.26 21.14 -2.90
N LYS A 197 -8.43 21.20 -3.95
CA LYS A 197 -8.28 22.38 -4.82
C LYS A 197 -8.50 21.98 -6.26
N ARG A 198 -9.34 22.72 -7.00
CA ARG A 198 -9.60 22.44 -8.41
C ARG A 198 -8.34 22.54 -9.27
N ASP A 199 -8.25 21.69 -10.28
CA ASP A 199 -7.20 21.71 -11.30
C ASP A 199 -7.65 22.57 -12.50
N GLY A 200 -7.51 23.89 -12.35
CA GLY A 200 -7.92 24.86 -13.36
C GLY A 200 -9.40 24.72 -13.73
N ASN A 201 -9.67 24.61 -15.03
CA ASN A 201 -11.01 24.41 -15.59
C ASN A 201 -11.33 22.93 -15.91
N GLY A 202 -10.49 22.01 -15.45
CA GLY A 202 -10.68 20.57 -15.63
C GLY A 202 -11.61 19.96 -14.57
N PRO A 203 -12.07 18.71 -14.78
CA PRO A 203 -12.95 18.03 -13.82
C PRO A 203 -12.19 17.53 -12.58
N ASN A 204 -10.88 17.68 -12.59
CA ASN A 204 -9.96 17.11 -11.62
C ASN A 204 -9.70 18.03 -10.45
N ALA A 205 -9.19 17.46 -9.37
CA ALA A 205 -8.78 18.20 -8.19
C ALA A 205 -7.44 17.72 -7.64
N PHE A 206 -6.68 18.62 -7.03
CA PHE A 206 -5.55 18.29 -6.18
C PHE A 206 -6.02 18.10 -4.75
N ILE A 207 -5.51 17.07 -4.08
CA ILE A 207 -5.90 16.71 -2.71
C ILE A 207 -4.66 16.65 -1.83
N ASN A 208 -4.72 17.13 -0.59
CA ASN A 208 -3.62 17.05 0.38
C ASN A 208 -3.44 15.64 0.95
N ILE A 209 -3.26 14.65 0.09
CA ILE A 209 -2.87 13.31 0.50
C ILE A 209 -1.37 13.33 0.78
N ALA A 210 -0.98 12.91 1.98
CA ALA A 210 0.41 12.65 2.28
C ALA A 210 0.88 11.53 1.36
N VAL A 211 1.81 11.86 0.48
CA VAL A 211 2.58 10.82 -0.18
C VAL A 211 3.31 10.12 0.96
N PRO A 212 3.14 8.79 1.15
CA PRO A 212 4.02 8.05 2.03
C PRO A 212 5.43 8.47 1.66
N ARG A 213 6.31 8.70 2.64
CA ARG A 213 7.74 8.80 2.34
C ARG A 213 8.18 7.45 1.81
N THR A 214 7.86 7.14 0.55
CA THR A 214 8.74 6.34 -0.28
C THR A 214 10.02 7.15 -0.29
N SER A 215 10.95 6.77 0.59
CA SER A 215 12.34 7.04 0.32
C SER A 215 12.49 6.70 -1.15
N HIS A 216 12.83 7.66 -2.00
CA HIS A 216 13.41 7.32 -3.30
C HIS A 216 14.59 6.43 -2.94
N ARG A 217 14.36 5.12 -2.93
CA ARG A 217 15.39 4.11 -2.72
C ARG A 217 16.17 4.22 -4.02
N SER A 218 17.25 5.00 -3.96
CA SER A 218 18.17 5.17 -5.07
C SER A 218 18.39 3.81 -5.72
N THR A 219 18.21 3.73 -7.03
CA THR A 219 18.41 2.56 -7.88
C THR A 219 19.87 2.44 -8.34
N LYS A 220 20.78 3.09 -7.61
CA LYS A 220 22.17 3.18 -8.02
C LYS A 220 22.79 1.79 -8.04
N ALA A 221 23.41 1.47 -9.18
CA ALA A 221 24.24 0.29 -9.34
C ALA A 221 25.33 0.22 -8.26
N ALA A 222 25.75 -1.00 -7.93
CA ALA A 222 26.84 -1.24 -7.02
C ALA A 222 28.12 -0.61 -7.56
N ALA A 223 28.97 -0.14 -6.65
CA ALA A 223 30.25 0.46 -7.01
C ALA A 223 31.34 -0.11 -6.11
N THR A 224 32.56 0.37 -6.30
CA THR A 224 33.69 -0.02 -5.44
C THR A 224 33.47 0.44 -3.99
N MET A 225 33.42 -0.51 -3.06
CA MET A 225 33.29 -0.28 -1.63
C MET A 225 34.65 0.03 -1.02
N ARG A 226 34.91 1.32 -0.77
CA ARG A 226 36.16 1.79 -0.16
C ARG A 226 36.02 1.97 1.36
N GLY A 227 37.08 1.60 2.09
CA GLY A 227 37.18 1.77 3.54
C GLY A 227 36.89 0.50 4.34
N ALA A 228 37.56 0.36 5.49
CA ALA A 228 37.58 -0.86 6.30
C ALA A 228 36.18 -1.35 6.70
N ARG A 229 35.29 -0.45 7.14
CA ARG A 229 33.91 -0.80 7.53
C ARG A 229 33.08 -1.35 6.38
N LYS A 230 33.16 -0.72 5.21
CA LYS A 230 32.44 -1.18 4.02
C LYS A 230 32.97 -2.53 3.53
N LYS A 231 34.29 -2.74 3.60
CA LYS A 231 34.92 -4.02 3.28
C LYS A 231 34.50 -5.14 4.25
N ALA A 232 34.43 -4.84 5.55
CA ALA A 232 33.96 -5.78 6.57
C ALA A 232 32.46 -6.13 6.37
N ALA A 233 31.63 -5.14 6.04
CA ALA A 233 30.23 -5.39 5.70
C ALA A 233 30.10 -6.28 4.45
N TRP A 234 30.87 -5.99 3.39
CA TRP A 234 30.94 -6.84 2.20
C TRP A 234 31.32 -8.28 2.55
N ARG A 235 32.39 -8.47 3.34
CA ARG A 235 32.83 -9.80 3.82
C ARG A 235 31.67 -10.53 4.51
N ASN A 236 31.00 -9.85 5.44
CA ASN A 236 29.94 -10.49 6.21
C ASN A 236 28.77 -10.95 5.32
N MET A 237 28.35 -10.11 4.37
CA MET A 237 27.30 -10.48 3.41
C MET A 237 27.72 -11.69 2.56
N MET A 238 28.94 -11.68 2.01
CA MET A 238 29.46 -12.76 1.17
C MET A 238 29.58 -14.08 1.96
N VAL A 239 30.12 -14.03 3.17
CA VAL A 239 30.24 -15.23 4.03
C VAL A 239 28.87 -15.78 4.39
N GLY A 240 27.91 -14.92 4.73
CA GLY A 240 26.53 -15.34 5.01
C GLY A 240 25.88 -16.05 3.82
N ALA A 241 26.00 -15.48 2.62
CA ALA A 241 25.46 -16.08 1.40
C ALA A 241 26.10 -17.43 1.08
N ILE A 242 27.44 -17.52 1.10
CA ILE A 242 28.16 -18.76 0.80
C ILE A 242 27.78 -19.85 1.81
N ASN A 243 27.76 -19.53 3.11
CA ASN A 243 27.34 -20.46 4.14
C ASN A 243 25.91 -20.97 3.90
N ALA A 244 24.98 -20.08 3.57
CA ALA A 244 23.60 -20.46 3.28
C ALA A 244 23.50 -21.36 2.04
N GLY A 245 24.28 -21.08 0.98
CA GLY A 245 24.35 -21.94 -0.21
C GLY A 245 24.89 -23.34 0.10
N LEU A 246 25.89 -23.44 0.97
CA LEU A 246 26.42 -24.72 1.45
C LEU A 246 25.39 -25.48 2.31
N ASP A 247 24.74 -24.80 3.26
CA ASP A 247 23.74 -25.39 4.15
C ASP A 247 22.52 -25.90 3.39
N GLN A 248 22.11 -25.18 2.35
CA GLN A 248 21.00 -25.56 1.47
C GLN A 248 21.42 -26.59 0.41
N GLY A 249 22.70 -26.94 0.34
CA GLY A 249 23.22 -27.90 -0.63
C GLY A 249 23.08 -27.44 -2.07
N ILE A 250 23.15 -26.13 -2.33
CA ILE A 250 23.12 -25.54 -3.69
C ILE A 250 24.45 -25.79 -4.41
N PHE A 251 25.55 -25.86 -3.67
CA PHE A 251 26.88 -26.19 -4.16
C PHE A 251 27.76 -26.74 -3.03
N GLY A 252 28.92 -27.29 -3.38
CA GLY A 252 29.97 -27.66 -2.44
C GLY A 252 31.27 -26.89 -2.67
N LEU A 253 32.25 -27.19 -1.81
CA LEU A 253 33.56 -26.52 -1.80
C LEU A 253 34.60 -27.16 -2.71
N THR A 254 34.29 -28.33 -3.31
CA THR A 254 35.14 -28.96 -4.31
C THR A 254 34.89 -28.35 -5.69
N GLU A 255 35.88 -28.44 -6.57
CA GLU A 255 35.74 -28.09 -7.98
C GLU A 255 34.51 -28.81 -8.58
N ASP A 256 33.76 -28.09 -9.42
CA ASP A 256 32.57 -28.56 -10.16
C ASP A 256 31.38 -29.11 -9.34
N ASP A 257 31.38 -29.01 -8.01
CA ASP A 257 30.22 -29.40 -7.18
C ASP A 257 29.13 -28.32 -7.22
N ASN A 258 28.45 -28.23 -8.36
CA ASN A 258 27.35 -27.31 -8.64
C ASN A 258 26.04 -28.10 -8.67
N ARG A 259 25.06 -27.76 -7.83
CA ARG A 259 23.84 -28.57 -7.63
C ARG A 259 22.55 -27.84 -8.01
N TRP A 260 22.66 -26.73 -8.73
CA TRP A 260 21.52 -26.02 -9.31
C TRP A 260 21.25 -26.46 -10.75
N THR A 261 20.06 -26.15 -11.26
CA THR A 261 19.66 -26.42 -12.65
C THR A 261 19.69 -25.13 -13.48
N GLY A 262 20.24 -25.19 -14.70
CA GLY A 262 20.37 -24.02 -15.57
C GLY A 262 21.67 -23.25 -15.32
N ASP A 263 21.69 -21.97 -15.70
CA ASP A 263 22.93 -21.18 -15.73
C ASP A 263 23.37 -20.70 -14.33
N HIS A 264 22.45 -20.64 -13.37
CA HIS A 264 22.68 -20.11 -12.03
C HIS A 264 21.70 -20.68 -11.00
N GLY A 265 22.08 -20.68 -9.72
CA GLY A 265 21.22 -21.01 -8.58
C GLY A 265 20.79 -19.76 -7.82
N ILE A 266 19.48 -19.58 -7.60
CA ILE A 266 18.94 -18.52 -6.72
C ILE A 266 18.39 -19.16 -5.46
N TYR A 267 18.74 -18.61 -4.30
CA TYR A 267 18.28 -19.11 -3.01
C TYR A 267 18.05 -17.96 -2.03
N ARG A 268 17.14 -18.19 -1.08
CA ARG A 268 16.76 -17.24 -0.03
C ARG A 268 17.22 -17.76 1.32
N PHE A 269 17.58 -16.86 2.23
CA PHE A 269 18.06 -17.22 3.56
C PHE A 269 17.82 -16.09 4.56
N ASP A 270 17.94 -16.43 5.84
CA ASP A 270 17.90 -15.45 6.93
C ASP A 270 19.33 -15.00 7.24
N PHE A 271 19.55 -13.68 7.26
CA PHE A 271 20.79 -13.06 7.67
C PHE A 271 20.55 -12.31 8.99
N GLU A 272 20.74 -12.99 10.11
CA GLU A 272 20.58 -12.43 11.47
C GLU A 272 19.21 -11.75 11.66
N GLY A 273 18.13 -12.43 11.29
CA GLY A 273 16.75 -11.94 11.39
C GLY A 273 16.32 -11.01 10.25
N VAL A 274 17.13 -10.86 9.20
CA VAL A 274 16.78 -10.09 7.99
C VAL A 274 16.72 -10.99 6.78
N ALA A 275 15.62 -10.91 6.02
CA ALA A 275 15.49 -11.62 4.76
C ALA A 275 16.63 -11.27 3.80
N ALA A 276 17.22 -12.28 3.18
CA ALA A 276 18.26 -12.16 2.18
C ALA A 276 18.00 -13.08 0.98
N ILE A 277 18.59 -12.73 -0.16
CA ILE A 277 18.58 -13.50 -1.39
C ILE A 277 20.00 -13.53 -1.97
N ALA A 278 20.39 -14.66 -2.54
CA ALA A 278 21.65 -14.80 -3.22
C ALA A 278 21.49 -15.51 -4.56
N CYS A 279 22.43 -15.22 -5.46
CA CYS A 279 22.61 -15.88 -6.74
C CYS A 279 24.03 -16.43 -6.79
N VAL A 280 24.17 -17.65 -7.30
CA VAL A 280 25.45 -18.29 -7.56
C VAL A 280 25.48 -18.78 -9.00
N GLN A 281 26.60 -18.59 -9.67
CA GLN A 281 26.82 -19.09 -11.03
C GLN A 281 28.26 -19.59 -11.17
N ASP A 282 28.47 -20.51 -12.09
CA ASP A 282 29.80 -20.97 -12.46
C ASP A 282 30.54 -19.86 -13.22
N ALA A 283 31.69 -19.43 -12.71
CA ALA A 283 32.54 -18.43 -13.37
C ALA A 283 33.64 -19.07 -14.24
N GLY A 284 33.68 -20.40 -14.30
CA GLY A 284 34.74 -21.18 -14.92
C GLY A 284 35.97 -21.30 -14.02
N TYR A 285 36.93 -22.13 -14.45
CA TYR A 285 38.22 -22.35 -13.77
C TYR A 285 38.14 -22.85 -12.31
N GLY A 286 36.98 -23.37 -11.88
CA GLY A 286 36.73 -23.80 -10.51
C GLY A 286 36.23 -22.68 -9.59
N GLU A 287 35.88 -21.51 -10.13
CA GLU A 287 35.38 -20.36 -9.40
C GLU A 287 33.84 -20.26 -9.45
N LEU A 288 33.24 -19.80 -8.35
CA LEU A 288 31.83 -19.40 -8.30
C LEU A 288 31.71 -17.89 -8.20
N ALA A 289 30.92 -17.27 -9.07
CA ALA A 289 30.47 -15.91 -8.88
C ALA A 289 29.24 -15.91 -7.97
N VAL A 290 29.32 -15.18 -6.85
CA VAL A 290 28.28 -15.10 -5.83
C VAL A 290 27.83 -13.65 -5.69
N HIS A 291 26.53 -13.44 -5.76
CA HIS A 291 25.87 -12.15 -5.52
C HIS A 291 24.89 -12.30 -4.37
N VAL A 292 24.79 -11.30 -3.50
CA VAL A 292 23.91 -11.31 -2.34
C VAL A 292 23.23 -9.97 -2.17
N ALA A 293 21.96 -9.99 -1.80
CA ALA A 293 21.21 -8.83 -1.36
C ALA A 293 20.52 -9.10 -0.02
N ILE A 294 20.63 -8.13 0.91
CA ILE A 294 19.96 -8.15 2.21
C ILE A 294 18.85 -7.11 2.21
N SER A 295 17.71 -7.46 2.83
CA SER A 295 16.46 -6.71 2.74
C SER A 295 16.08 -6.52 1.26
N PRO A 296 15.80 -7.62 0.55
CA PRO A 296 15.57 -7.60 -0.89
C PRO A 296 14.38 -6.72 -1.28
N THR A 297 14.44 -6.15 -2.48
CA THR A 297 13.29 -5.48 -3.09
C THR A 297 12.30 -6.50 -3.67
N ASN A 298 11.12 -6.04 -4.09
CA ASN A 298 10.16 -6.89 -4.80
C ASN A 298 10.68 -7.35 -6.18
N GLN A 299 11.69 -6.68 -6.74
CA GLN A 299 12.31 -7.03 -8.03
C GLN A 299 13.63 -7.78 -7.84
N ALA A 300 13.99 -8.16 -6.61
CA ALA A 300 15.33 -8.67 -6.31
C ALA A 300 15.72 -9.89 -7.15
N GLU A 301 14.80 -10.81 -7.43
CA GLU A 301 15.06 -12.00 -8.27
C GLU A 301 15.43 -11.67 -9.72
N ASP A 302 14.92 -10.56 -10.25
CA ASP A 302 15.22 -10.10 -11.60
C ASP A 302 16.63 -9.51 -11.69
N PHE A 303 17.07 -8.84 -10.62
CA PHE A 303 18.32 -8.08 -10.61
C PHE A 303 19.51 -8.81 -9.96
N ILE A 304 19.28 -9.76 -9.05
CA ILE A 304 20.35 -10.41 -8.25
C ILE A 304 21.42 -11.11 -9.10
N ARG A 305 21.12 -11.39 -10.37
CA ARG A 305 22.05 -11.99 -11.35
C ARG A 305 23.10 -11.01 -11.85
N ALA A 306 22.82 -9.71 -11.82
CA ALA A 306 23.77 -8.69 -12.27
C ALA A 306 24.86 -8.48 -11.21
N SER A 307 26.13 -8.48 -11.65
CA SER A 307 27.29 -8.27 -10.77
C SER A 307 27.32 -6.89 -10.10
N ASP A 308 26.53 -5.94 -10.63
CA ASP A 308 26.42 -4.56 -10.17
C ASP A 308 24.99 -4.17 -9.77
N ALA A 309 24.11 -5.13 -9.48
CA ALA A 309 22.68 -4.90 -9.20
C ALA A 309 22.42 -3.80 -8.16
N GLY A 310 23.26 -3.72 -7.13
CA GLY A 310 23.23 -2.65 -6.16
C GLY A 310 21.88 -2.55 -5.47
N PHE A 311 21.31 -1.35 -5.45
CA PHE A 311 20.06 -1.10 -4.72
C PHE A 311 18.78 -1.58 -5.41
N GLU A 312 18.86 -2.06 -6.66
CA GLU A 312 17.74 -2.75 -7.30
C GLU A 312 17.50 -4.14 -6.67
N ALA A 313 18.57 -4.80 -6.24
CA ALA A 313 18.46 -6.11 -5.60
C ALA A 313 18.09 -6.03 -4.11
N GLY A 314 18.57 -5.03 -3.37
CA GLY A 314 18.23 -4.87 -1.95
C GLY A 314 18.84 -3.62 -1.30
N ASP A 315 18.53 -3.39 -0.03
CA ASP A 315 19.09 -2.24 0.71
C ASP A 315 20.58 -2.40 1.06
N ALA A 316 21.12 -3.61 0.94
CA ALA A 316 22.55 -3.88 0.83
C ALA A 316 22.78 -4.96 -0.22
N PHE A 317 23.86 -4.83 -0.98
CA PHE A 317 24.26 -5.75 -2.04
C PHE A 317 25.78 -5.95 -2.04
N ALA A 318 26.23 -7.17 -2.31
CA ALA A 318 27.63 -7.50 -2.55
C ALA A 318 27.78 -8.53 -3.67
N SER A 319 28.88 -8.43 -4.40
CA SER A 319 29.30 -9.43 -5.38
C SER A 319 30.78 -9.80 -5.19
N GLY A 320 31.12 -11.03 -5.54
CA GLY A 320 32.48 -11.55 -5.45
C GLY A 320 32.61 -12.98 -5.95
N TRP A 321 33.81 -13.53 -5.82
CA TRP A 321 34.16 -14.85 -6.33
C TRP A 321 34.65 -15.76 -5.21
N LEU A 322 34.22 -17.03 -5.25
CA LEU A 322 34.71 -18.11 -4.39
C LEU A 322 35.60 -19.03 -5.24
N GLU A 323 36.88 -19.08 -4.91
CA GLU A 323 37.84 -20.02 -5.50
C GLU A 323 37.68 -21.39 -4.82
N ARG A 324 37.71 -22.48 -5.59
CA ARG A 324 37.60 -23.86 -5.07
C ARG A 324 38.67 -24.82 -5.56
N ARG A 325 39.45 -24.46 -6.58
CA ARG A 325 40.39 -25.38 -7.25
C ARG A 325 41.77 -25.38 -6.60
N ARG A 326 42.37 -24.21 -6.40
CA ARG A 326 43.72 -24.04 -5.83
C ARG A 326 43.74 -23.95 -4.31
N GLY A 327 42.56 -24.05 -3.73
CA GLY A 327 42.22 -23.91 -2.31
C GLY A 327 40.83 -23.28 -2.22
N THR A 328 40.27 -23.24 -1.02
CA THR A 328 38.89 -22.76 -0.84
C THR A 328 38.90 -21.42 -0.12
N TRP A 329 38.68 -20.32 -0.84
CA TRP A 329 38.65 -18.98 -0.25
C TRP A 329 37.77 -17.99 -1.00
N LEU A 330 37.23 -17.02 -0.26
CA LEU A 330 36.59 -15.84 -0.81
C LEU A 330 37.65 -14.88 -1.36
N GLN A 331 37.62 -14.66 -2.67
CA GLN A 331 38.56 -13.76 -3.34
C GLN A 331 38.28 -12.31 -2.92
N THR A 332 39.30 -11.65 -2.35
CA THR A 332 39.14 -10.32 -1.77
C THR A 332 39.96 -9.29 -2.53
N SER A 333 39.30 -8.33 -3.17
CA SER A 333 39.97 -7.18 -3.79
C SER A 333 40.18 -6.04 -2.79
N GLY A 334 41.03 -5.08 -3.15
CA GLY A 334 41.24 -3.85 -2.36
C GLY A 334 40.00 -2.94 -2.29
N ALA A 335 39.07 -3.11 -3.23
CA ALA A 335 37.84 -2.34 -3.31
C ALA A 335 36.72 -3.23 -3.90
N PRO A 336 36.12 -4.11 -3.08
CA PRO A 336 35.11 -5.05 -3.56
C PRO A 336 33.86 -4.34 -4.08
N VAL A 337 33.08 -5.00 -4.93
CA VAL A 337 31.88 -4.43 -5.52
C VAL A 337 30.70 -4.63 -4.57
N GLY A 338 29.96 -3.56 -4.32
CA GLY A 338 28.74 -3.61 -3.52
C GLY A 338 28.12 -2.25 -3.26
N SER A 339 26.99 -2.27 -2.57
CA SER A 339 26.31 -1.08 -2.07
C SER A 339 25.70 -1.40 -0.71
N VAL A 340 25.67 -0.41 0.18
CA VAL A 340 25.05 -0.57 1.50
C VAL A 340 24.44 0.75 1.92
N ARG A 341 23.16 0.74 2.28
CA ARG A 341 22.53 1.91 2.89
C ARG A 341 23.12 2.11 4.28
N THR A 342 23.38 3.36 4.64
CA THR A 342 23.96 3.71 5.95
C THR A 342 23.18 3.10 7.11
N ALA A 343 21.85 3.05 7.02
CA ALA A 343 20.97 2.47 8.04
C ALA A 343 21.18 0.97 8.29
N MET A 344 21.72 0.22 7.32
CA MET A 344 21.98 -1.21 7.47
C MET A 344 23.43 -1.55 7.80
N LEU A 345 24.34 -0.59 7.65
CA LEU A 345 25.77 -0.86 7.77
C LEU A 345 26.13 -1.42 9.15
N ASP A 346 25.58 -0.85 10.22
CA ASP A 346 25.90 -1.28 11.58
C ASP A 346 25.32 -2.65 11.90
N GLN A 347 24.13 -2.95 11.40
CA GLN A 347 23.51 -4.27 11.54
C GLN A 347 24.33 -5.35 10.83
N ILE A 348 24.78 -5.10 9.60
CA ILE A 348 25.59 -6.05 8.83
C ILE A 348 26.97 -6.24 9.47
N LEU A 349 27.56 -5.18 10.04
CA LEU A 349 28.82 -5.27 10.76
C LEU A 349 28.74 -6.08 12.06
N ALA A 350 27.59 -6.03 12.73
CA ALA A 350 27.35 -6.77 13.96
C ALA A 350 27.13 -8.27 13.75
N ALA A 351 26.83 -8.70 12.51
CA ALA A 351 26.59 -10.10 12.17
C ALA A 351 27.81 -10.98 12.48
N GLN A 352 27.62 -12.03 13.28
CA GLN A 352 28.68 -12.97 13.65
C GLN A 352 28.77 -14.12 12.65
N VAL A 353 29.36 -13.83 11.49
CA VAL A 353 29.49 -14.82 10.41
C VAL A 353 30.91 -15.38 10.32
N THR A 354 31.00 -16.70 10.41
CA THR A 354 32.24 -17.49 10.31
C THR A 354 32.19 -18.40 9.08
N PRO A 355 33.23 -18.41 8.23
CA PRO A 355 33.29 -19.32 7.08
C PRO A 355 33.20 -20.80 7.45
N LYS A 356 32.43 -21.56 6.69
CA LYS A 356 32.28 -23.01 6.87
C LYS A 356 33.21 -23.79 5.96
N GLY A 357 34.48 -23.96 6.36
CA GLY A 357 35.44 -24.80 5.64
C GLY A 357 36.19 -24.11 4.50
N TYR A 358 36.16 -22.78 4.44
CA TYR A 358 36.90 -21.95 3.49
C TYR A 358 37.48 -20.72 4.20
N SER A 359 38.45 -20.05 3.59
CA SER A 359 38.96 -18.76 4.12
C SER A 359 38.05 -17.60 3.68
N ASP A 360 37.74 -16.65 4.57
CA ASP A 360 36.99 -15.42 4.23
C ASP A 360 37.80 -14.40 3.44
N SER A 361 39.08 -14.70 3.20
CA SER A 361 39.99 -13.83 2.47
C SER A 361 41.06 -14.63 1.77
N GLY A 362 41.41 -14.19 0.56
CA GLY A 362 42.49 -14.76 -0.21
C GLY A 362 42.75 -13.98 -1.48
N ARG A 363 43.76 -14.43 -2.22
CA ARG A 363 44.25 -13.77 -3.43
C ARG A 363 43.15 -13.68 -4.48
N PHE A 364 43.04 -12.51 -5.09
CA PHE A 364 42.23 -12.31 -6.28
C PHE A 364 42.94 -12.94 -7.49
N MET A 365 42.24 -13.82 -8.22
CA MET A 365 42.73 -14.43 -9.45
C MET A 365 42.03 -13.74 -10.63
N MET A 366 42.80 -13.45 -11.67
CA MET A 366 42.34 -12.80 -12.90
C MET A 366 42.79 -13.64 -14.09
#